data_AF-A0A3E4N5J3-F1
#
_entry.id   AF-A0A3E4N5J3-F1
#
_cell.length_a   1.000
_cell.length_b   1.000
_cell.length_c   1.000
_cell.angle_alpha   90.00
_cell.angle_beta   90.00
_cell.angle_gamma   90.00
#
_symmetry.space_group_name_H-M   'P 1'
#
loop_
_entity.id
_entity.type
_entity.pdbx_description
1 polymer ?
#
loop_
_entity_poly.entity_id
_entity_poly.type
_entity_poly.pdbx_seq_one_letter_code
_entity_poly.pdbx_strand_id
1 'polypeptide(L)'
;MKNIILLLALFPLFLSCTDDDKEEVKHDYFTDFVTGVTVGGDLRPTSIRIDNEMNKISIDFPIGSTPTAIPVELELASGVTMKSPSSTSNTFDLTEIIPIYLEYKGEDYRYLIVGNYLPESIGGGVMQNGPVHDISLLYYGGSHRATKWTEEELQANVTYTDPAGKENWLFDSFLFLETHTGEGRNFENGLGGLGARKTEWQGLVDKYFAADGPIARLNSILSKSATRLGAPKYKRRLIISMPAAYKDQKDWGEISGRAMDFSLTLDCVSACSWYVDYIIQKFNEANLNYLSLDGIYFVAEQLTDNRHYLPQVADYIKSKNLKFYWIPYWGTDGMGEWESMKFDAAFLQPNYFFPAQKPDYTSYFDRVISYAKSKNMALEMEFDERALKKNSQDYRADRLRDYLRAFDSYGIIKSFPIAYYQSDCMVYSLKSSIYEEDRALYNELCTMISKRQKARGEK
;
A
#
# COMPACT_ATOMS: atom_id res chain seq x y z
N MET A 1 -59.12 34.85 -51.41
CA MET A 1 -58.70 36.05 -50.65
C MET A 1 -57.21 35.91 -50.43
N LYS A 2 -56.38 36.49 -51.32
CA LYS A 2 -55.71 37.81 -51.18
C LYS A 2 -54.81 37.81 -49.92
N ASN A 3 -53.50 38.05 -49.95
CA ASN A 3 -52.65 38.70 -50.95
C ASN A 3 -51.16 38.65 -50.48
N ILE A 4 -50.18 38.56 -51.42
CA ILE A 4 -49.02 39.49 -51.63
C ILE A 4 -47.86 39.51 -50.58
N ILE A 5 -46.53 39.61 -50.85
CA ILE A 5 -45.67 39.82 -52.04
C ILE A 5 -44.20 39.42 -51.71
N LEU A 6 -43.45 39.10 -52.78
CA LEU A 6 -41.99 38.91 -52.97
C LEU A 6 -41.08 40.10 -52.57
N LEU A 7 -39.80 39.86 -52.22
CA LEU A 7 -38.64 40.48 -52.91
C LEU A 7 -37.27 39.84 -52.54
N LEU A 8 -36.45 39.60 -53.57
CA LEU A 8 -35.02 39.24 -53.54
C LEU A 8 -34.11 40.47 -53.35
N ALA A 9 -32.91 40.27 -52.78
CA ALA A 9 -31.61 40.94 -53.04
C ALA A 9 -30.66 40.64 -51.84
N LEU A 10 -29.33 40.45 -51.89
CA LEU A 10 -28.28 40.45 -52.90
C LEU A 10 -27.00 39.88 -52.19
N PHE A 11 -26.11 39.20 -52.94
CA PHE A 11 -24.78 38.71 -52.50
C PHE A 11 -23.82 39.84 -52.03
N PRO A 12 -22.79 39.54 -51.20
CA PRO A 12 -21.45 39.23 -51.74
C PRO A 12 -20.73 38.08 -50.98
N LEU A 13 -20.19 37.06 -51.67
CA LEU A 13 -18.76 36.88 -51.97
C LEU A 13 -17.81 37.42 -50.88
N PHE A 14 -17.27 36.53 -50.05
CA PHE A 14 -15.88 36.61 -49.61
C PHE A 14 -15.28 35.21 -49.44
N LEU A 15 -14.01 35.15 -49.82
CA LEU A 15 -13.13 34.01 -50.03
C LEU A 15 -13.06 33.05 -48.84
N SER A 16 -12.99 31.75 -49.13
CA SER A 16 -12.37 30.78 -48.21
C SER A 16 -10.84 30.93 -48.31
N CYS A 17 -10.30 31.75 -47.41
CA CYS A 17 -8.95 31.63 -46.88
C CYS A 17 -9.18 31.19 -45.42
N THR A 18 -8.55 30.19 -44.82
CA THR A 18 -7.23 29.60 -44.97
C THR A 18 -7.30 28.17 -44.39
N ASP A 19 -6.78 27.18 -45.12
CA ASP A 19 -6.14 26.02 -44.48
C ASP A 19 -4.72 26.50 -44.16
N ASP A 20 -4.53 27.09 -42.99
CA ASP A 20 -3.21 27.30 -42.41
C ASP A 20 -3.17 26.54 -41.09
N ASP A 21 -2.31 25.53 -41.07
CA ASP A 21 -1.59 25.02 -39.91
C ASP A 21 -2.41 24.73 -38.65
N LYS A 22 -3.06 23.57 -38.65
CA LYS A 22 -3.15 22.79 -37.41
C LYS A 22 -1.76 22.27 -37.10
N GLU A 23 -0.93 23.10 -36.48
CA GLU A 23 0.11 22.61 -35.59
C GLU A 23 -0.57 21.70 -34.56
N GLU A 24 -0.39 20.39 -34.73
CA GLU A 24 -0.47 19.47 -33.61
C GLU A 24 0.53 19.97 -32.56
N VAL A 25 0.03 20.65 -31.54
CA VAL A 25 0.80 20.88 -30.31
C VAL A 25 0.94 19.52 -29.63
N LYS A 26 1.92 18.74 -30.09
CA LYS A 26 2.53 17.69 -29.29
C LYS A 26 3.14 18.38 -28.09
N HIS A 27 2.47 18.25 -26.96
CA HIS A 27 3.05 18.55 -25.68
C HIS A 27 4.18 17.54 -25.39
N ASP A 28 5.38 17.88 -25.82
CA ASP A 28 6.62 17.15 -25.59
C ASP A 28 7.09 17.43 -24.14
N TYR A 29 6.39 16.86 -23.16
CA TYR A 29 6.63 17.15 -21.73
C TYR A 29 7.77 16.37 -21.09
N PHE A 30 8.44 15.49 -21.85
CA PHE A 30 9.53 14.67 -21.32
C PHE A 30 10.74 14.82 -22.22
N THR A 31 11.76 15.52 -21.71
CA THR A 31 13.09 15.44 -22.30
C THR A 31 13.87 14.43 -21.46
N ASP A 32 14.34 13.35 -22.09
CA ASP A 32 15.23 12.39 -21.45
C ASP A 32 16.58 13.05 -21.12
N PHE A 33 16.67 13.78 -20.01
CA PHE A 33 17.86 14.59 -19.71
C PHE A 33 19.10 13.74 -19.48
N VAL A 34 18.95 12.59 -18.82
CA VAL A 34 20.00 11.58 -18.68
C VAL A 34 19.68 10.43 -19.63
N THR A 35 20.60 10.16 -20.56
CA THR A 35 20.43 9.12 -21.60
C THR A 35 21.21 7.84 -21.30
N GLY A 36 22.21 7.94 -20.43
CA GLY A 36 23.09 6.84 -20.09
C GLY A 36 23.81 7.06 -18.76
N VAL A 37 24.15 5.95 -18.10
CA VAL A 37 24.91 5.96 -16.84
C VAL A 37 25.91 4.81 -16.88
N THR A 38 27.19 5.14 -16.77
CA THR A 38 28.28 4.17 -16.69
C THR A 38 28.88 4.18 -15.29
N VAL A 39 29.06 2.99 -14.71
CA VAL A 39 29.69 2.82 -13.40
C VAL A 39 31.04 2.14 -13.56
N GLY A 40 32.09 2.88 -13.17
CA GLY A 40 33.47 2.44 -13.19
C GLY A 40 33.89 1.73 -11.89
N GLY A 41 35.17 1.40 -11.79
CA GLY A 41 35.75 0.76 -10.60
C GLY A 41 35.51 -0.75 -10.51
N ASP A 42 35.94 -1.33 -9.38
CA ASP A 42 35.92 -2.77 -9.14
C ASP A 42 34.54 -3.27 -8.69
N LEU A 43 33.79 -2.43 -7.95
CA LEU A 43 32.46 -2.77 -7.48
C LEU A 43 31.43 -2.55 -8.60
N ARG A 44 31.10 -3.64 -9.30
CA ARG A 44 30.15 -3.63 -10.41
C ARG A 44 28.70 -3.64 -9.93
N PRO A 45 27.83 -2.73 -10.43
CA PRO A 45 26.41 -2.77 -10.11
C PRO A 45 25.71 -3.97 -10.76
N THR A 46 24.65 -4.47 -10.14
CA THR A 46 23.79 -5.53 -10.70
C THR A 46 22.76 -4.99 -11.68
N SER A 47 22.31 -3.74 -11.48
CA SER A 47 21.41 -3.05 -12.39
C SER A 47 21.55 -1.54 -12.24
N ILE A 48 21.30 -0.82 -13.33
CA ILE A 48 21.20 0.64 -13.36
C ILE A 48 19.88 1.00 -14.02
N ARG A 49 19.13 1.91 -13.40
CA ARG A 49 17.84 2.40 -13.93
C ARG A 49 17.87 3.93 -13.95
N ILE A 50 17.52 4.50 -15.09
CA ILE A 50 17.34 5.94 -15.29
C ILE A 50 15.85 6.19 -15.41
N ASP A 51 15.35 7.10 -14.59
CA ASP A 51 13.95 7.52 -14.56
C ASP A 51 13.94 9.05 -14.70
N ASN A 52 13.85 9.51 -15.95
CA ASN A 52 13.84 10.94 -16.26
C ASN A 52 12.51 11.61 -15.86
N GLU A 53 11.41 10.85 -15.76
CA GLU A 53 10.16 11.38 -15.23
C GLU A 53 10.29 11.75 -13.75
N MET A 54 11.03 10.93 -13.01
CA MET A 54 11.28 11.11 -11.57
C MET A 54 12.57 11.87 -11.25
N ASN A 55 13.31 12.30 -12.25
CA ASN A 55 14.66 12.86 -12.12
C ASN A 55 15.55 11.98 -11.21
N LYS A 56 15.60 10.66 -11.44
CA LYS A 56 16.28 9.72 -10.55
C LYS A 56 17.12 8.70 -11.32
N ILE A 57 18.28 8.41 -10.77
CA ILE A 57 19.18 7.33 -11.20
C ILE A 57 19.30 6.35 -10.04
N SER A 58 18.93 5.09 -10.24
CA SER A 58 19.07 4.03 -9.24
C SER A 58 20.16 3.06 -9.67
N ILE A 59 21.12 2.82 -8.79
CA ILE A 59 22.26 1.91 -9.02
C ILE A 59 22.18 0.81 -7.96
N ASP A 60 21.82 -0.39 -8.38
CA ASP A 60 21.73 -1.55 -7.50
C ASP A 60 23.09 -2.25 -7.41
N PHE A 61 23.57 -2.50 -6.20
CA PHE A 61 24.86 -3.14 -5.94
C PHE A 61 24.71 -4.57 -5.42
N PRO A 62 25.72 -5.43 -5.67
CA PRO A 62 25.77 -6.76 -5.10
C PRO A 62 25.62 -6.74 -3.58
N ILE A 63 24.92 -7.74 -3.05
CA ILE A 63 24.87 -7.99 -1.60
C ILE A 63 26.30 -8.23 -1.10
N GLY A 64 26.61 -7.70 0.07
CA GLY A 64 27.95 -7.74 0.65
C GLY A 64 28.76 -6.48 0.40
N SER A 65 28.34 -5.64 -0.54
CA SER A 65 29.07 -4.44 -0.91
C SER A 65 28.63 -3.22 -0.13
N THR A 66 29.56 -2.27 0.03
CA THR A 66 29.29 -0.94 0.57
C THR A 66 29.83 0.08 -0.44
N PRO A 67 28.96 0.78 -1.18
CA PRO A 67 29.38 1.59 -2.33
C PRO A 67 29.86 2.99 -1.92
N THR A 68 30.99 3.08 -1.22
CA THR A 68 31.48 4.33 -0.63
C THR A 68 32.31 5.23 -1.56
N ALA A 69 32.77 4.71 -2.70
CA ALA A 69 33.60 5.44 -3.65
C ALA A 69 33.36 4.91 -5.07
N ILE A 70 32.19 5.22 -5.63
CA ILE A 70 31.76 4.72 -6.93
C ILE A 70 31.99 5.75 -8.02
N PRO A 71 32.86 5.49 -9.01
CA PRO A 71 32.95 6.29 -10.21
C PRO A 71 31.65 6.17 -11.03
N VAL A 72 30.95 7.27 -11.24
CA VAL A 72 29.74 7.37 -12.05
C VAL A 72 29.96 8.41 -13.15
N GLU A 73 29.68 8.02 -14.38
CA GLU A 73 29.69 8.87 -15.56
C GLU A 73 28.28 8.95 -16.14
N LEU A 74 27.80 10.17 -16.36
CA LEU A 74 26.48 10.46 -16.91
C LEU A 74 26.59 10.86 -18.39
N GLU A 75 25.77 10.26 -19.23
CA GLU A 75 25.51 10.73 -20.59
C GLU A 75 24.25 11.58 -20.57
N LEU A 76 24.36 12.81 -21.06
CA LEU A 76 23.27 13.79 -21.05
C LEU A 76 22.76 14.02 -22.48
N ALA A 77 21.45 14.28 -22.60
CA ALA A 77 20.85 14.67 -23.87
C ALA A 77 21.40 16.00 -24.40
N SER A 78 21.27 16.20 -25.71
CA SER A 78 21.74 17.40 -26.39
C SER A 78 21.13 18.67 -25.77
N GLY A 79 22.00 19.60 -25.38
CA GLY A 79 21.62 20.89 -24.79
C GLY A 79 21.45 20.87 -23.27
N VAL A 80 21.57 19.72 -22.62
CA VAL A 80 21.57 19.60 -21.14
C VAL A 80 22.99 19.75 -20.62
N THR A 81 23.19 20.56 -19.58
CA THR A 81 24.50 20.77 -18.96
C THR A 81 24.49 20.39 -17.47
N MET A 82 25.65 19.95 -16.96
CA MET A 82 25.80 19.60 -15.55
C MET A 82 26.21 20.85 -14.75
N LYS A 83 25.38 21.29 -13.79
CA LYS A 83 25.66 22.45 -12.90
C LYS A 83 26.41 22.03 -11.64
N SER A 84 25.92 21.00 -10.95
CA SER A 84 26.50 20.55 -9.68
C SER A 84 26.31 19.03 -9.53
N PRO A 85 27.39 18.26 -9.39
CA PRO A 85 28.79 18.66 -9.53
C PRO A 85 29.11 19.20 -10.94
N SER A 86 30.20 19.94 -11.14
CA SER A 86 30.52 20.64 -12.40
C SER A 86 30.99 19.73 -13.55
N SER A 87 30.90 18.41 -13.37
CA SER A 87 31.40 17.38 -14.29
C SER A 87 30.33 16.28 -14.38
N THR A 88 30.18 15.64 -15.53
CA THR A 88 29.34 14.44 -15.68
C THR A 88 30.01 13.17 -15.17
N SER A 89 31.33 13.19 -14.96
CA SER A 89 32.11 12.10 -14.39
C SER A 89 32.60 12.47 -12.98
N ASN A 90 32.14 11.72 -11.97
CA ASN A 90 32.47 11.95 -10.56
C ASN A 90 32.60 10.62 -9.80
N THR A 91 33.17 10.68 -8.59
CA THR A 91 33.15 9.56 -7.64
C THR A 91 32.24 9.92 -6.47
N PHE A 92 31.29 9.06 -6.15
CA PHE A 92 30.29 9.30 -5.11
C PHE A 92 30.36 8.26 -3.99
N ASP A 93 30.04 8.70 -2.78
CA ASP A 93 29.63 7.80 -1.70
C ASP A 93 28.13 7.52 -1.84
N LEU A 94 27.81 6.42 -2.52
CA LEU A 94 26.43 6.00 -2.76
C LEU A 94 25.85 5.23 -1.57
N THR A 95 26.48 5.31 -0.39
CA THR A 95 25.79 4.98 0.86
C THR A 95 24.73 6.02 1.25
N GLU A 96 24.83 7.22 0.67
CA GLU A 96 23.92 8.34 0.81
C GLU A 96 23.14 8.60 -0.50
N ILE A 97 22.05 9.37 -0.41
CA ILE A 97 21.33 9.88 -1.60
C ILE A 97 22.06 11.12 -2.11
N ILE A 98 22.52 11.07 -3.36
CA ILE A 98 23.32 12.15 -3.95
C ILE A 98 22.46 13.03 -4.85
N PRO A 99 22.21 14.30 -4.50
CA PRO A 99 21.59 15.24 -5.42
C PRO A 99 22.60 15.73 -6.46
N ILE A 100 22.14 15.80 -7.72
CA ILE A 100 22.83 16.49 -8.82
C ILE A 100 21.88 17.50 -9.45
N TYR A 101 22.43 18.50 -10.14
CA TYR A 101 21.65 19.59 -10.74
C TYR A 101 22.04 19.78 -12.20
N LEU A 102 21.07 19.57 -13.09
CA LEU A 102 21.20 19.76 -14.53
C LEU A 102 20.59 21.10 -14.92
N GLU A 103 21.08 21.72 -15.98
CA GLU A 103 20.47 22.89 -16.60
C GLU A 103 20.05 22.56 -18.03
N TYR A 104 18.85 23.02 -18.41
CA TYR A 104 18.37 22.95 -19.78
C TYR A 104 17.51 24.18 -20.09
N LYS A 105 17.87 24.92 -21.13
CA LYS A 105 17.15 26.13 -21.60
C LYS A 105 16.95 27.20 -20.51
N GLY A 106 17.91 27.34 -19.61
CA GLY A 106 17.91 28.33 -18.53
C GLY A 106 17.22 27.86 -17.24
N GLU A 107 16.65 26.66 -17.21
CA GLU A 107 15.98 26.08 -16.05
C GLU A 107 16.83 24.99 -15.39
N ASP A 108 16.80 24.95 -14.05
CA ASP A 108 17.57 23.99 -13.25
C ASP A 108 16.69 22.81 -12.81
N TYR A 109 17.19 21.59 -13.02
CA TYR A 109 16.52 20.32 -12.71
C TYR A 109 17.34 19.52 -11.71
N ARG A 110 16.74 19.19 -10.56
CA ARG A 110 17.39 18.37 -9.53
C ARG A 110 17.16 16.89 -9.82
N TYR A 111 18.26 16.15 -9.98
CA TYR A 111 18.28 14.69 -10.07
C TYR A 111 18.79 14.05 -8.76
N LEU A 112 18.38 12.82 -8.48
CA LEU A 112 18.89 12.02 -7.35
C LEU A 112 19.60 10.76 -7.86
N ILE A 113 20.86 10.55 -7.48
CA ILE A 113 21.55 9.27 -7.64
C ILE A 113 21.41 8.50 -6.33
N VAL A 114 20.90 7.27 -6.42
CA VAL A 114 20.63 6.41 -5.25
C VAL A 114 21.34 5.07 -5.42
N GLY A 115 22.25 4.75 -4.49
CA GLY A 115 22.85 3.43 -4.37
C GLY A 115 21.99 2.50 -3.52
N ASN A 116 21.56 1.38 -4.09
CA ASN A 116 20.85 0.33 -3.35
C ASN A 116 21.84 -0.79 -3.02
N TYR A 117 22.16 -0.98 -1.74
CA TYR A 117 23.12 -1.98 -1.29
C TYR A 117 22.69 -2.63 0.04
N LEU A 118 23.22 -3.82 0.31
CA LEU A 118 23.02 -4.56 1.55
C LEU A 118 24.40 -5.03 2.06
N PRO A 119 24.89 -4.56 3.23
CA PRO A 119 26.20 -4.94 3.75
C PRO A 119 26.32 -6.45 4.07
N GLU A 120 27.54 -6.98 3.98
CA GLU A 120 27.84 -8.42 4.17
C GLU A 120 27.52 -8.96 5.58
N SER A 121 27.29 -8.07 6.55
CA SER A 121 26.89 -8.43 7.91
C SER A 121 25.46 -8.97 8.01
N ILE A 122 24.70 -9.02 6.92
CA ILE A 122 23.34 -9.56 6.89
C ILE A 122 23.32 -10.83 6.03
N GLY A 123 23.77 -11.94 6.62
CA GLY A 123 23.90 -13.22 5.95
C GLY A 123 22.58 -13.80 5.42
N GLY A 124 22.50 -13.97 4.10
CA GLY A 124 21.65 -14.98 3.46
C GLY A 124 20.77 -14.49 2.30
N GLY A 125 21.30 -14.48 1.07
CA GLY A 125 20.52 -14.39 -0.17
C GLY A 125 19.81 -13.05 -0.43
N VAL A 126 19.46 -12.78 -1.69
CA VAL A 126 18.52 -11.68 -2.01
C VAL A 126 17.19 -12.00 -1.34
N MET A 127 16.69 -11.13 -0.45
CA MET A 127 15.35 -11.27 0.14
C MET A 127 14.34 -11.45 -1.00
N GLN A 128 13.73 -12.63 -1.08
CA GLN A 128 12.75 -12.91 -2.11
C GLN A 128 11.42 -12.25 -1.76
N ASN A 129 10.59 -11.98 -2.77
CA ASN A 129 9.18 -11.70 -2.52
C ASN A 129 8.54 -12.95 -1.93
N GLY A 130 8.13 -12.89 -0.66
CA GLY A 130 7.48 -13.99 0.04
C GLY A 130 5.96 -13.97 -0.08
N PRO A 131 5.28 -15.07 0.27
CA PRO A 131 3.83 -15.09 0.31
C PRO A 131 3.30 -14.26 1.49
N VAL A 132 2.13 -13.67 1.28
CA VAL A 132 1.32 -13.00 2.30
C VAL A 132 0.65 -14.06 3.17
N HIS A 133 0.86 -14.03 4.48
CA HIS A 133 0.34 -15.07 5.38
C HIS A 133 -0.14 -14.54 6.72
N ASP A 134 0.54 -13.55 7.31
CA ASP A 134 0.14 -12.95 8.58
C ASP A 134 0.10 -11.43 8.40
N ILE A 135 -1.10 -10.91 8.07
CA ILE A 135 -1.35 -9.52 7.73
C ILE A 135 -1.74 -8.74 8.98
N SER A 136 -0.89 -7.83 9.41
CA SER A 136 -1.26 -6.83 10.42
C SER A 136 -2.00 -5.66 9.76
N LEU A 137 -3.24 -5.40 10.21
CA LEU A 137 -4.00 -4.22 9.77
C LEU A 137 -3.55 -3.00 10.58
N LEU A 138 -3.14 -1.95 9.88
CA LEU A 138 -2.57 -0.73 10.44
C LEU A 138 -3.40 0.48 9.99
N TYR A 139 -4.38 0.88 10.81
CA TYR A 139 -5.22 2.02 10.49
C TYR A 139 -4.48 3.35 10.63
N TYR A 140 -4.48 4.19 9.58
CA TYR A 140 -3.75 5.46 9.60
C TYR A 140 -4.27 6.46 8.56
N GLY A 141 -4.16 7.76 8.85
CA GLY A 141 -4.40 8.82 7.88
C GLY A 141 -5.65 9.66 8.15
N GLY A 142 -6.63 9.11 8.87
CA GLY A 142 -7.76 9.86 9.41
C GLY A 142 -7.34 10.79 10.55
N SER A 143 -7.86 12.01 10.59
CA SER A 143 -7.53 13.01 11.63
C SER A 143 -7.99 12.58 13.03
N HIS A 144 -8.97 11.69 13.10
CA HIS A 144 -9.52 11.12 14.33
C HIS A 144 -8.59 10.07 14.99
N ARG A 145 -7.58 9.57 14.27
CA ARG A 145 -6.70 8.49 14.76
C ARG A 145 -5.79 8.99 15.88
N ALA A 146 -5.89 8.34 17.03
CA ALA A 146 -4.95 8.53 18.15
C ALA A 146 -3.58 7.92 17.82
N THR A 147 -3.57 6.69 17.29
CA THR A 147 -2.34 5.99 16.86
C THR A 147 -1.62 6.76 15.76
N LYS A 148 -0.32 6.94 15.93
CA LYS A 148 0.57 7.56 14.92
C LYS A 148 1.57 6.57 14.31
N TRP A 149 1.48 5.30 14.73
CA TRP A 149 2.41 4.24 14.37
C TRP A 149 3.85 4.63 14.68
N THR A 150 4.12 5.07 15.91
CA THR A 150 5.48 5.41 16.39
C THR A 150 6.46 4.24 16.20
N GLU A 151 7.74 4.48 16.44
CA GLU A 151 8.74 3.42 16.27
C GLU A 151 8.43 2.21 17.16
N GLU A 152 8.00 2.43 18.40
CA GLU A 152 7.65 1.38 19.36
C GLU A 152 6.36 0.63 18.98
N GLU A 153 5.35 1.37 18.51
CA GLU A 153 4.06 0.83 18.05
C GLU A 153 4.24 -0.10 16.84
N LEU A 154 5.02 0.35 15.84
CA LEU A 154 5.36 -0.48 14.69
C LEU A 154 6.31 -1.63 15.06
N GLN A 155 7.30 -1.40 15.93
CA GLN A 155 8.24 -2.44 16.35
C GLN A 155 7.51 -3.62 17.02
N ALA A 156 6.43 -3.35 17.78
CA ALA A 156 5.59 -4.39 18.37
C ALA A 156 4.91 -5.31 17.34
N ASN A 157 4.78 -4.85 16.10
CA ASN A 157 4.26 -5.63 14.97
C ASN A 157 5.39 -6.31 14.15
N VAL A 158 6.65 -5.87 14.28
CA VAL A 158 7.76 -6.41 13.50
C VAL A 158 8.47 -7.56 14.23
N THR A 159 8.73 -7.40 15.53
CA THR A 159 9.41 -8.42 16.33
C THR A 159 8.71 -8.70 17.66
N TYR A 160 8.97 -9.89 18.18
CA TYR A 160 8.46 -10.38 19.45
C TYR A 160 9.58 -11.03 20.26
N THR A 161 9.81 -10.54 21.48
CA THR A 161 10.68 -11.18 22.46
C THR A 161 9.86 -12.13 23.31
N ASP A 162 10.14 -13.43 23.20
CA ASP A 162 9.45 -14.46 23.97
C ASP A 162 9.83 -14.42 25.47
N PRO A 163 9.09 -15.12 26.35
CA PRO A 163 9.38 -15.12 27.79
C PRO A 163 10.76 -15.71 28.14
N ALA A 164 11.41 -16.44 27.22
CA ALA A 164 12.77 -16.93 27.38
C ALA A 164 13.83 -15.89 26.98
N GLY A 165 13.41 -14.71 26.51
CA GLY A 165 14.29 -13.61 26.11
C GLY A 165 14.78 -13.68 24.66
N LYS A 166 14.28 -14.61 23.83
CA LYS A 166 14.65 -14.69 22.41
C LYS A 166 13.76 -13.73 21.60
N GLU A 167 14.38 -12.82 20.86
CA GLU A 167 13.71 -11.99 19.86
C GLU A 167 13.41 -12.81 18.59
N ASN A 168 12.23 -12.63 17.99
CA ASN A 168 11.76 -13.36 16.81
C ASN A 168 11.02 -12.43 15.86
N TRP A 169 11.01 -12.76 14.56
CA TRP A 169 10.11 -12.13 13.60
C TRP A 169 8.63 -12.41 13.92
N LEU A 170 7.76 -11.43 13.67
CA LEU A 170 6.32 -11.49 13.99
C LEU A 170 5.42 -11.45 12.74
N PHE A 171 4.96 -10.28 12.28
CA PHE A 171 4.12 -10.21 11.07
C PHE A 171 4.96 -10.17 9.79
N ASP A 172 4.46 -10.78 8.72
CA ASP A 172 5.12 -10.78 7.41
C ASP A 172 4.54 -9.77 6.41
N SER A 173 3.33 -9.30 6.68
CA SER A 173 2.56 -8.46 5.78
C SER A 173 1.88 -7.34 6.57
N PHE A 174 1.82 -6.15 5.97
CA PHE A 174 1.29 -4.95 6.60
C PHE A 174 0.29 -4.29 5.65
N LEU A 175 -0.96 -4.20 6.09
CA LEU A 175 -2.03 -3.51 5.38
C LEU A 175 -2.23 -2.12 5.98
N PHE A 176 -1.89 -1.07 5.23
CA PHE A 176 -2.22 0.30 5.60
C PHE A 176 -3.59 0.67 5.05
N LEU A 177 -4.49 1.08 5.95
CA LEU A 177 -5.88 1.36 5.60
C LEU A 177 -6.49 2.49 6.42
N GLU A 178 -7.58 3.06 5.90
CA GLU A 178 -8.42 4.00 6.62
C GLU A 178 -9.83 4.00 6.01
N THR A 179 -10.84 4.13 6.86
CA THR A 179 -12.26 4.13 6.45
C THR A 179 -12.84 5.54 6.44
N HIS A 180 -12.27 6.48 7.20
CA HIS A 180 -12.75 7.86 7.32
C HIS A 180 -11.61 8.88 7.27
N THR A 181 -11.86 10.04 6.66
CA THR A 181 -10.90 11.15 6.72
C THR A 181 -10.82 11.76 8.13
N GLY A 182 -11.87 11.58 8.95
CA GLY A 182 -12.07 12.30 10.21
C GLY A 182 -12.56 13.74 10.02
N GLU A 183 -12.81 14.15 8.77
CA GLU A 183 -13.19 15.51 8.37
C GLU A 183 -14.50 15.50 7.56
N GLY A 184 -15.42 14.60 7.90
CA GLY A 184 -16.76 14.53 7.31
C GLY A 184 -16.86 13.81 5.96
N ARG A 185 -15.79 13.14 5.51
CA ARG A 185 -15.77 12.29 4.31
C ARG A 185 -15.24 10.89 4.60
N ASN A 186 -15.67 9.94 3.79
CA ASN A 186 -15.47 8.52 4.02
C ASN A 186 -14.80 7.85 2.81
N PHE A 187 -13.89 6.93 3.07
CA PHE A 187 -13.27 6.07 2.05
C PHE A 187 -14.11 4.81 1.81
N GLU A 188 -14.89 4.38 2.81
CA GLU A 188 -15.77 3.22 2.76
C GLU A 188 -17.26 3.59 2.73
N ASN A 189 -17.97 3.13 1.70
CA ASN A 189 -19.36 3.49 1.46
C ASN A 189 -20.41 2.73 2.27
N GLY A 190 -20.02 1.72 3.07
CA GLY A 190 -20.93 0.98 3.96
C GLY A 190 -21.49 1.78 5.14
N LEU A 191 -20.86 2.92 5.46
CA LEU A 191 -21.14 3.71 6.67
C LEU A 191 -22.02 4.95 6.40
N GLY A 192 -22.43 5.15 5.14
CA GLY A 192 -23.14 6.37 4.71
C GLY A 192 -22.22 7.60 4.64
N GLY A 193 -22.82 8.79 4.57
CA GLY A 193 -22.07 10.05 4.49
C GLY A 193 -21.49 10.39 3.10
N LEU A 194 -20.64 11.41 3.04
CA LEU A 194 -20.04 11.89 1.80
C LEU A 194 -18.81 11.06 1.43
N GLY A 195 -18.70 10.67 0.16
CA GLY A 195 -17.51 10.02 -0.38
C GLY A 195 -16.31 10.95 -0.38
N ALA A 196 -15.13 10.41 -0.05
CA ALA A 196 -13.85 11.09 -0.20
C ALA A 196 -13.60 11.45 -1.68
N ARG A 197 -13.03 12.63 -1.93
CA ARG A 197 -12.68 13.11 -3.27
C ARG A 197 -11.24 12.73 -3.60
N LYS A 198 -10.84 12.96 -4.85
CA LYS A 198 -9.47 12.77 -5.34
C LYS A 198 -8.41 13.38 -4.42
N THR A 199 -8.66 14.57 -3.85
CA THR A 199 -7.76 15.22 -2.88
C THR A 199 -7.57 14.42 -1.61
N GLU A 200 -8.66 13.85 -1.07
CA GLU A 200 -8.59 13.02 0.13
C GLU A 200 -8.00 11.64 -0.17
N TRP A 201 -8.27 11.07 -1.35
CA TRP A 201 -7.65 9.82 -1.80
C TRP A 201 -6.13 10.02 -1.91
N GLN A 202 -5.69 11.04 -2.65
CA GLN A 202 -4.29 11.38 -2.81
C GLN A 202 -3.61 11.63 -1.46
N GLY A 203 -4.23 12.45 -0.62
CA GLY A 203 -3.72 12.79 0.70
C GLY A 203 -3.56 11.60 1.64
N LEU A 204 -4.35 10.53 1.47
CA LEU A 204 -4.18 9.29 2.22
C LEU A 204 -2.86 8.59 1.85
N VAL A 205 -2.57 8.46 0.55
CA VAL A 205 -1.32 7.85 0.06
C VAL A 205 -0.12 8.71 0.42
N ASP A 206 -0.25 10.04 0.27
CA ASP A 206 0.80 10.98 0.66
C ASP A 206 1.18 10.83 2.14
N LYS A 207 0.19 10.67 3.03
CA LYS A 207 0.45 10.40 4.46
C LYS A 207 1.13 9.05 4.69
N TYR A 208 0.74 8.00 3.97
CA TYR A 208 1.38 6.68 4.09
C TYR A 208 2.88 6.72 3.71
N PHE A 209 3.19 7.38 2.59
CA PHE A 209 4.52 7.40 1.99
C PHE A 209 5.34 8.67 2.31
N ALA A 210 4.85 9.54 3.20
CA ALA A 210 5.62 10.68 3.70
C ALA A 210 7.00 10.22 4.22
N ALA A 211 8.02 11.06 4.05
CA ALA A 211 9.40 10.70 4.42
C ALA A 211 9.56 10.35 5.91
N ASP A 212 8.76 10.97 6.78
CA ASP A 212 8.64 10.68 8.21
C ASP A 212 7.39 9.83 8.56
N GLY A 213 6.68 9.36 7.53
CA GLY A 213 5.46 8.57 7.61
C GLY A 213 5.69 7.14 8.07
N PRO A 214 4.60 6.38 8.28
CA PRO A 214 4.66 5.07 8.92
C PRO A 214 5.35 4.01 8.04
N ILE A 215 5.26 4.09 6.71
CA ILE A 215 5.91 3.12 5.81
C ILE A 215 7.45 3.30 5.82
N ALA A 216 7.93 4.54 5.76
CA ALA A 216 9.36 4.84 5.87
C ALA A 216 9.91 4.37 7.22
N ARG A 217 9.16 4.64 8.30
CA ARG A 217 9.49 4.17 9.66
C ARG A 217 9.52 2.65 9.75
N LEU A 218 8.52 1.95 9.18
CA LEU A 218 8.47 0.49 9.14
C LEU A 218 9.68 -0.10 8.40
N ASN A 219 10.07 0.47 7.26
CA ASN A 219 11.26 0.02 6.53
C ASN A 219 12.55 0.21 7.37
N SER A 220 12.67 1.31 8.11
CA SER A 220 13.79 1.55 9.03
C SER A 220 13.82 0.53 10.17
N ILE A 221 12.67 0.24 10.79
CA ILE A 221 12.53 -0.77 11.85
C ILE A 221 12.93 -2.16 11.34
N LEU A 222 12.53 -2.53 10.13
CA LEU A 222 12.90 -3.80 9.51
C LEU A 222 14.41 -3.89 9.30
N SER A 223 15.04 -2.82 8.84
CA SER A 223 16.50 -2.73 8.72
C SER A 223 17.20 -2.92 10.06
N LYS A 224 16.80 -2.15 11.09
CA LYS A 224 17.36 -2.25 12.45
C LYS A 224 17.16 -3.66 13.05
N SER A 225 16.00 -4.26 12.81
CA SER A 225 15.67 -5.61 13.30
C SER A 225 16.48 -6.68 12.58
N ALA A 226 16.71 -6.53 11.27
CA ALA A 226 17.55 -7.43 10.48
C ALA A 226 19.01 -7.43 10.96
N THR A 227 19.54 -6.30 11.46
CA THR A 227 20.88 -6.26 12.08
C THR A 227 20.96 -7.10 13.36
N ARG A 228 19.86 -7.24 14.11
CA ARG A 228 19.82 -8.01 15.36
C ARG A 228 19.48 -9.49 15.15
N LEU A 229 18.53 -9.78 14.26
CA LEU A 229 17.98 -11.12 14.02
C LEU A 229 18.59 -11.84 12.81
N GLY A 230 19.34 -11.12 11.98
CA GLY A 230 19.63 -11.52 10.59
C GLY A 230 18.50 -11.13 9.64
N ALA A 231 18.79 -11.04 8.33
CA ALA A 231 17.76 -10.73 7.33
C ALA A 231 16.58 -11.71 7.43
N PRO A 232 15.34 -11.21 7.30
CA PRO A 232 14.23 -12.10 7.09
C PRO A 232 14.42 -12.82 5.76
N LYS A 233 13.90 -14.05 5.67
CA LYS A 233 14.00 -14.84 4.44
C LYS A 233 13.30 -14.16 3.26
N TYR A 234 12.24 -13.41 3.55
CA TYR A 234 11.44 -12.70 2.57
C TYR A 234 11.37 -11.21 2.88
N LYS A 235 11.27 -10.38 1.83
CA LYS A 235 10.82 -9.00 2.00
C LYS A 235 9.43 -9.02 2.63
N ARG A 236 9.20 -8.12 3.58
CA ARG A 236 7.87 -7.95 4.16
C ARG A 236 6.95 -7.34 3.10
N ARG A 237 5.69 -7.76 3.11
CA ARG A 237 4.72 -7.39 2.07
C ARG A 237 3.92 -6.17 2.50
N LEU A 238 3.79 -5.22 1.59
CA LEU A 238 3.01 -4.00 1.78
C LEU A 238 1.73 -4.11 0.98
N ILE A 239 0.59 -3.88 1.63
CA ILE A 239 -0.73 -3.82 1.00
C ILE A 239 -1.33 -2.46 1.33
N ILE A 240 -1.88 -1.79 0.33
CA ILE A 240 -2.47 -0.45 0.49
C ILE A 240 -3.96 -0.49 0.21
N SER A 241 -4.77 0.12 1.09
CA SER A 241 -6.21 0.24 0.89
C SER A 241 -6.57 1.11 -0.31
N MET A 242 -7.58 0.70 -1.06
CA MET A 242 -8.24 1.47 -2.11
C MET A 242 -9.62 1.92 -1.63
N PRO A 243 -9.89 3.23 -1.64
CA PRO A 243 -11.22 3.77 -1.38
C PRO A 243 -12.28 3.25 -2.35
N ALA A 244 -13.53 3.22 -1.90
CA ALA A 244 -14.66 2.90 -2.77
C ALA A 244 -15.01 4.10 -3.67
N ALA A 245 -15.34 3.83 -4.94
CA ALA A 245 -16.00 4.82 -5.79
C ALA A 245 -17.45 4.95 -5.32
N TYR A 246 -17.82 6.08 -4.70
CA TYR A 246 -19.16 6.26 -4.14
C TYR A 246 -20.18 6.40 -5.25
N LYS A 247 -21.22 5.58 -5.19
CA LYS A 247 -22.32 5.58 -6.14
C LYS A 247 -22.89 6.98 -6.35
N ASP A 248 -23.04 7.34 -7.62
CA ASP A 248 -23.60 8.62 -8.08
C ASP A 248 -22.82 9.88 -7.62
N GLN A 249 -21.61 9.73 -7.09
CA GLN A 249 -20.74 10.86 -6.74
C GLN A 249 -20.25 11.57 -8.01
N LYS A 250 -20.47 12.89 -8.09
CA LYS A 250 -20.03 13.74 -9.21
C LYS A 250 -18.99 14.79 -8.83
N ASP A 251 -18.66 14.88 -7.53
CA ASP A 251 -17.69 15.83 -6.98
C ASP A 251 -16.33 15.18 -6.65
N TRP A 252 -16.08 13.96 -7.12
CA TRP A 252 -14.83 13.25 -6.82
C TRP A 252 -13.60 14.01 -7.31
N GLY A 253 -13.66 14.60 -8.50
CA GLY A 253 -12.56 15.34 -9.10
C GLY A 253 -12.38 15.01 -10.56
N GLU A 254 -11.21 15.35 -11.10
CA GLU A 254 -10.93 15.27 -12.54
C GLU A 254 -9.72 14.41 -12.86
N ILE A 255 -9.74 13.78 -14.04
CA ILE A 255 -8.58 13.12 -14.65
C ILE A 255 -8.38 13.75 -16.01
N SER A 256 -7.18 14.30 -16.25
CA SER A 256 -6.84 14.98 -17.51
C SER A 256 -7.86 16.04 -17.96
N GLY A 257 -8.34 16.86 -17.01
CA GLY A 257 -9.32 17.93 -17.26
C GLY A 257 -10.76 17.46 -17.48
N ARG A 258 -11.05 16.16 -17.34
CA ARG A 258 -12.41 15.61 -17.39
C ARG A 258 -12.89 15.26 -15.99
N ALA A 259 -14.05 15.79 -15.58
CA ALA A 259 -14.71 15.40 -14.33
C ALA A 259 -15.18 13.94 -14.37
N MET A 260 -14.98 13.23 -13.26
CA MET A 260 -15.48 11.86 -13.07
C MET A 260 -16.93 11.89 -12.55
N ASP A 261 -17.78 11.06 -13.14
CA ASP A 261 -19.16 10.80 -12.70
C ASP A 261 -19.29 9.33 -12.28
N PHE A 262 -19.35 9.05 -10.99
CA PHE A 262 -19.45 7.69 -10.45
C PHE A 262 -20.84 7.05 -10.59
N SER A 263 -21.77 7.67 -11.34
CA SER A 263 -22.89 6.92 -11.93
C SER A 263 -22.47 6.10 -13.15
N LEU A 264 -21.28 6.36 -13.71
CA LEU A 264 -20.72 5.66 -14.86
C LEU A 264 -19.64 4.66 -14.42
N THR A 265 -19.81 3.40 -14.81
CA THR A 265 -18.86 2.31 -14.47
C THR A 265 -17.42 2.66 -14.87
N LEU A 266 -17.22 3.19 -16.08
CA LEU A 266 -15.88 3.50 -16.59
C LEU A 266 -15.18 4.61 -15.81
N ASP A 267 -15.93 5.53 -15.19
CA ASP A 267 -15.37 6.61 -14.38
C ASP A 267 -14.93 6.09 -13.01
N CYS A 268 -15.69 5.17 -12.42
CA CYS A 268 -15.25 4.43 -11.22
C CYS A 268 -13.95 3.68 -11.50
N VAL A 269 -13.88 2.94 -12.63
CA VAL A 269 -12.68 2.21 -13.04
C VAL A 269 -11.51 3.17 -13.27
N SER A 270 -11.73 4.31 -13.92
CA SER A 270 -10.68 5.30 -14.20
C SER A 270 -10.11 5.91 -12.92
N ALA A 271 -10.97 6.26 -11.95
CA ALA A 271 -10.55 6.79 -10.65
C ALA A 271 -9.76 5.77 -9.82
N CYS A 272 -10.23 4.52 -9.75
CA CYS A 272 -9.50 3.44 -9.09
C CYS A 272 -8.15 3.15 -9.78
N SER A 273 -8.12 3.15 -11.12
CA SER A 273 -6.89 2.92 -11.90
C SER A 273 -5.85 4.01 -11.66
N TRP A 274 -6.28 5.29 -11.68
CA TRP A 274 -5.44 6.43 -11.34
C TRP A 274 -4.85 6.30 -9.93
N TYR A 275 -5.67 5.83 -8.97
CA TYR A 275 -5.22 5.64 -7.59
C TYR A 275 -4.17 4.54 -7.45
N VAL A 276 -4.33 3.43 -8.19
CA VAL A 276 -3.34 2.33 -8.24
C VAL A 276 -2.01 2.83 -8.81
N ASP A 277 -2.04 3.60 -9.90
CA ASP A 277 -0.82 4.17 -10.47
C ASP A 277 -0.13 5.12 -9.49
N TYR A 278 -0.91 5.94 -8.77
CA TYR A 278 -0.37 6.84 -7.77
C TYR A 278 0.31 6.11 -6.60
N ILE A 279 -0.26 5.00 -6.14
CA ILE A 279 0.38 4.13 -5.13
C ILE A 279 1.69 3.56 -5.66
N ILE A 280 1.72 3.05 -6.89
CA ILE A 280 2.92 2.49 -7.51
C ILE A 280 4.01 3.56 -7.62
N GLN A 281 3.64 4.77 -8.06
CA GLN A 281 4.54 5.91 -8.13
C GLN A 281 5.14 6.22 -6.75
N LYS A 282 4.30 6.38 -5.71
CA LYS A 282 4.76 6.67 -4.33
C LYS A 282 5.61 5.56 -3.73
N PHE A 283 5.31 4.30 -4.03
CA PHE A 283 6.13 3.18 -3.60
C PHE A 283 7.53 3.20 -4.26
N ASN A 284 7.60 3.48 -5.57
CA ASN A 284 8.86 3.56 -6.30
C ASN A 284 9.71 4.76 -5.85
N GLU A 285 9.07 5.91 -5.60
CA GLU A 285 9.67 7.11 -4.99
C GLU A 285 10.33 6.79 -3.65
N ALA A 286 9.62 6.04 -2.79
CA ALA A 286 10.07 5.72 -1.43
C ALA A 286 11.30 4.80 -1.35
N ASN A 287 11.63 4.08 -2.44
CA ASN A 287 12.86 3.30 -2.59
C ASN A 287 13.15 2.34 -1.41
N LEU A 288 12.18 1.49 -1.08
CA LEU A 288 12.20 0.67 0.14
C LEU A 288 12.94 -0.66 -0.07
N ASN A 289 13.88 -0.97 0.82
CA ASN A 289 14.75 -2.15 0.68
C ASN A 289 14.17 -3.41 1.36
N TYR A 290 13.41 -3.25 2.45
CA TYR A 290 12.86 -4.35 3.25
C TYR A 290 11.37 -4.62 2.99
N LEU A 291 10.72 -3.69 2.30
CA LEU A 291 9.32 -3.78 1.91
C LEU A 291 9.18 -4.03 0.42
N SER A 292 8.06 -4.64 0.05
CA SER A 292 7.70 -4.92 -1.33
C SER A 292 6.20 -4.77 -1.49
N LEU A 293 5.76 -3.92 -2.43
CA LEU A 293 4.36 -3.75 -2.74
C LEU A 293 3.80 -5.07 -3.29
N ASP A 294 2.79 -5.62 -2.62
CA ASP A 294 2.18 -6.89 -2.97
C ASP A 294 0.83 -6.70 -3.66
N GLY A 295 0.03 -5.76 -3.17
CA GLY A 295 -1.30 -5.58 -3.71
C GLY A 295 -2.08 -4.45 -3.09
N ILE A 296 -3.34 -4.43 -3.50
CA ILE A 296 -4.33 -3.43 -3.17
C ILE A 296 -5.45 -4.12 -2.40
N TYR A 297 -5.91 -3.50 -1.31
CA TYR A 297 -7.04 -3.97 -0.51
C TYR A 297 -8.26 -3.10 -0.79
N PHE A 298 -9.40 -3.67 -1.18
CA PHE A 298 -10.62 -2.89 -1.34
C PHE A 298 -11.26 -2.60 0.01
N VAL A 299 -11.41 -1.31 0.34
CA VAL A 299 -11.78 -0.90 1.71
C VAL A 299 -13.23 -1.21 2.08
N ALA A 300 -14.16 -1.21 1.12
CA ALA A 300 -15.55 -1.44 1.44
C ALA A 300 -15.83 -2.93 1.69
N GLU A 301 -16.41 -3.22 2.84
CA GLU A 301 -16.59 -4.58 3.33
C GLU A 301 -17.86 -5.26 2.77
N GLN A 302 -18.52 -4.63 1.78
CA GLN A 302 -19.74 -5.12 1.15
C GLN A 302 -19.82 -4.74 -0.34
N LEU A 303 -20.61 -5.50 -1.11
CA LEU A 303 -20.67 -5.33 -2.56
C LEU A 303 -21.87 -4.50 -3.07
N THR A 304 -22.82 -4.10 -2.22
CA THR A 304 -24.10 -3.46 -2.59
C THR A 304 -23.98 -2.42 -3.71
N ASP A 305 -23.03 -1.48 -3.57
CA ASP A 305 -22.83 -0.40 -4.54
C ASP A 305 -21.51 -0.52 -5.33
N ASN A 306 -20.82 -1.67 -5.21
CA ASN A 306 -19.45 -1.82 -5.69
C ASN A 306 -19.30 -2.86 -6.83
N ARG A 307 -20.24 -3.80 -6.99
CA ARG A 307 -20.11 -4.93 -7.94
C ARG A 307 -19.78 -4.54 -9.38
N HIS A 308 -20.37 -3.45 -9.87
CA HIS A 308 -20.39 -3.18 -11.31
C HIS A 308 -19.03 -2.80 -11.90
N TYR A 309 -18.10 -2.28 -11.08
CA TYR A 309 -16.78 -1.83 -11.55
C TYR A 309 -15.62 -2.71 -11.07
N LEU A 310 -15.78 -3.44 -9.96
CA LEU A 310 -14.71 -4.21 -9.34
C LEU A 310 -14.00 -5.22 -10.27
N PRO A 311 -14.69 -5.99 -11.14
CA PRO A 311 -14.00 -6.90 -12.05
C PRO A 311 -13.00 -6.20 -12.99
N GLN A 312 -13.32 -5.00 -13.47
CA GLN A 312 -12.43 -4.24 -14.36
C GLN A 312 -11.28 -3.59 -13.57
N VAL A 313 -11.54 -3.15 -12.34
CA VAL A 313 -10.49 -2.65 -11.45
C VAL A 313 -9.51 -3.78 -11.07
N ALA A 314 -10.02 -4.97 -10.81
CA ALA A 314 -9.20 -6.16 -10.55
C ALA A 314 -8.31 -6.50 -11.76
N ASP A 315 -8.86 -6.46 -12.97
CA ASP A 315 -8.09 -6.68 -14.20
C ASP A 315 -6.97 -5.62 -14.34
N TYR A 316 -7.25 -4.36 -14.01
CA TYR A 316 -6.24 -3.29 -14.01
C TYR A 316 -5.11 -3.54 -13.00
N ILE A 317 -5.45 -3.85 -11.75
CA ILE A 317 -4.48 -4.14 -10.68
C ILE A 317 -3.57 -5.30 -11.09
N LYS A 318 -4.13 -6.38 -11.64
CA LYS A 318 -3.37 -7.54 -12.12
C LYS A 318 -2.47 -7.20 -13.30
N SER A 319 -2.89 -6.30 -14.20
CA SER A 319 -2.04 -5.81 -15.29
C SER A 319 -0.77 -5.10 -14.80
N LYS A 320 -0.80 -4.56 -13.57
CA LYS A 320 0.35 -3.95 -12.88
C LYS A 320 1.16 -4.96 -12.06
N ASN A 321 0.90 -6.26 -12.22
CA ASN A 321 1.52 -7.35 -11.46
C ASN A 321 1.31 -7.22 -9.93
N LEU A 322 0.17 -6.66 -9.54
CA LEU A 322 -0.28 -6.55 -8.16
C LEU A 322 -1.45 -7.50 -7.91
N LYS A 323 -1.67 -7.87 -6.65
CA LYS A 323 -2.83 -8.66 -6.23
C LYS A 323 -3.96 -7.77 -5.71
N PHE A 324 -5.17 -8.29 -5.75
CA PHE A 324 -6.36 -7.62 -5.23
C PHE A 324 -6.98 -8.38 -4.05
N TYR A 325 -7.13 -7.70 -2.92
CA TYR A 325 -7.55 -8.28 -1.64
C TYR A 325 -8.88 -7.73 -1.16
N TRP A 326 -9.63 -8.55 -0.41
CA TRP A 326 -10.88 -8.14 0.22
C TRP A 326 -11.09 -8.79 1.58
N ILE A 327 -11.75 -8.09 2.50
CA ILE A 327 -12.03 -8.56 3.86
C ILE A 327 -13.52 -8.29 4.15
N PRO A 328 -14.44 -9.14 3.67
CA PRO A 328 -15.87 -8.98 3.93
C PRO A 328 -16.27 -9.49 5.31
N TYR A 329 -17.24 -8.83 5.94
CA TYR A 329 -17.76 -9.24 7.23
C TYR A 329 -18.81 -10.37 7.13
N TRP A 330 -18.88 -11.22 8.15
CA TRP A 330 -19.84 -12.34 8.17
C TRP A 330 -21.29 -11.86 8.07
N GLY A 331 -21.97 -12.30 7.02
CA GLY A 331 -23.36 -11.92 6.73
C GLY A 331 -23.52 -10.69 5.84
N THR A 332 -22.42 -10.08 5.37
CA THR A 332 -22.49 -8.95 4.44
C THR A 332 -23.07 -9.33 3.09
N ASP A 333 -23.55 -8.33 2.37
CA ASP A 333 -23.90 -8.47 0.97
C ASP A 333 -22.67 -8.79 0.11
N GLY A 334 -22.74 -9.94 -0.57
CA GLY A 334 -21.70 -10.37 -1.50
C GLY A 334 -20.50 -11.08 -0.90
N MET A 335 -20.49 -11.43 0.41
CA MET A 335 -19.33 -12.06 1.07
C MET A 335 -18.76 -13.31 0.35
N GLY A 336 -19.61 -14.02 -0.41
CA GLY A 336 -19.23 -15.23 -1.16
C GLY A 336 -18.96 -15.01 -2.65
N GLU A 337 -18.94 -13.77 -3.13
CA GLU A 337 -18.79 -13.40 -4.55
C GLU A 337 -17.38 -12.93 -4.90
N TRP A 338 -16.40 -13.11 -4.01
CA TRP A 338 -15.05 -12.57 -4.17
C TRP A 338 -14.35 -13.04 -5.45
N GLU A 339 -14.49 -14.32 -5.82
CA GLU A 339 -13.95 -14.87 -7.07
C GLU A 339 -14.60 -14.23 -8.30
N SER A 340 -15.92 -14.02 -8.27
CA SER A 340 -16.66 -13.35 -9.35
C SER A 340 -16.23 -11.90 -9.53
N MET A 341 -15.85 -11.24 -8.44
CA MET A 341 -15.25 -9.89 -8.45
C MET A 341 -13.76 -9.89 -8.77
N LYS A 342 -13.17 -11.07 -9.02
CA LYS A 342 -11.77 -11.29 -9.39
C LYS A 342 -10.74 -10.87 -8.34
N PHE A 343 -11.11 -10.82 -7.05
CA PHE A 343 -10.10 -10.73 -5.98
C PHE A 343 -9.18 -11.96 -6.04
N ASP A 344 -7.90 -11.79 -5.71
CA ASP A 344 -6.91 -12.88 -5.64
C ASP A 344 -6.97 -13.63 -4.31
N ALA A 345 -7.41 -12.95 -3.23
CA ALA A 345 -7.73 -13.56 -1.97
C ALA A 345 -8.76 -12.74 -1.19
N ALA A 346 -9.61 -13.43 -0.43
CA ALA A 346 -10.54 -12.81 0.50
C ALA A 346 -10.39 -13.40 1.92
N PHE A 347 -10.53 -12.56 2.94
CA PHE A 347 -10.44 -12.92 4.34
C PHE A 347 -11.78 -12.64 5.02
N LEU A 348 -12.52 -13.68 5.38
CA LEU A 348 -13.82 -13.51 6.01
C LEU A 348 -13.65 -13.04 7.46
N GLN A 349 -14.22 -11.90 7.82
CA GLN A 349 -14.31 -11.44 9.21
C GLN A 349 -15.43 -12.21 9.92
N PRO A 350 -15.16 -12.89 11.04
CA PRO A 350 -16.24 -13.57 11.73
C PRO A 350 -17.17 -12.64 12.51
N ASN A 351 -16.82 -11.39 12.82
CA ASN A 351 -17.57 -10.50 13.73
C ASN A 351 -17.79 -11.07 15.14
N TYR A 352 -17.03 -12.08 15.58
CA TYR A 352 -17.26 -12.74 16.88
C TYR A 352 -16.90 -11.83 18.07
N PHE A 353 -15.91 -10.95 17.88
CA PHE A 353 -15.37 -10.13 18.97
C PHE A 353 -16.36 -9.06 19.44
N PHE A 354 -17.21 -8.54 18.55
CA PHE A 354 -17.90 -7.25 18.72
C PHE A 354 -19.31 -7.26 19.37
N PRO A 355 -20.16 -8.29 19.24
CA PRO A 355 -21.50 -8.28 19.81
C PRO A 355 -21.51 -8.12 21.33
N ALA A 356 -22.42 -7.34 21.91
CA ALA A 356 -22.53 -7.20 23.37
C ALA A 356 -22.75 -8.58 24.03
N GLN A 357 -23.73 -9.33 23.53
CA GLN A 357 -23.91 -10.73 23.88
C GLN A 357 -22.93 -11.59 23.08
N LYS A 358 -21.97 -12.21 23.77
CA LYS A 358 -21.02 -13.14 23.17
C LYS A 358 -21.76 -14.29 22.47
N PRO A 359 -21.52 -14.55 21.17
CA PRO A 359 -22.13 -15.69 20.48
C PRO A 359 -21.68 -17.03 21.07
N ASP A 360 -22.51 -18.07 20.91
CA ASP A 360 -22.13 -19.44 21.28
C ASP A 360 -20.88 -19.87 20.49
N TYR A 361 -19.85 -20.29 21.22
CA TYR A 361 -18.52 -20.55 20.65
C TYR A 361 -18.58 -21.59 19.51
N THR A 362 -19.10 -22.79 19.81
CA THR A 362 -19.01 -23.94 18.90
C THR A 362 -19.83 -23.68 17.64
N SER A 363 -21.12 -23.36 17.80
CA SER A 363 -22.02 -23.21 16.64
C SER A 363 -21.64 -22.01 15.75
N TYR A 364 -21.03 -20.97 16.33
CA TYR A 364 -20.60 -19.80 15.58
C TYR A 364 -19.35 -20.09 14.75
N PHE A 365 -18.27 -20.57 15.38
CA PHE A 365 -17.03 -20.87 14.66
C PHE A 365 -17.21 -22.03 13.66
N ASP A 366 -18.00 -23.06 13.98
CA ASP A 366 -18.36 -24.12 13.03
C ASP A 366 -18.94 -23.54 11.74
N ARG A 367 -19.91 -22.62 11.88
CA ARG A 367 -20.62 -22.04 10.73
C ARG A 367 -19.72 -21.15 9.89
N VAL A 368 -19.02 -20.20 10.52
CA VAL A 368 -18.19 -19.23 9.80
C VAL A 368 -17.00 -19.92 9.13
N ILE A 369 -16.28 -20.79 9.85
CA ILE A 369 -15.09 -21.44 9.31
C ILE A 369 -15.46 -22.46 8.23
N SER A 370 -16.56 -23.20 8.39
CA SER A 370 -17.04 -24.12 7.35
C SER A 370 -17.41 -23.37 6.07
N TYR A 371 -18.06 -22.20 6.21
CA TYR A 371 -18.37 -21.35 5.07
C TYR A 371 -17.10 -20.85 4.39
N ALA A 372 -16.16 -20.27 5.15
CA ALA A 372 -14.89 -19.77 4.62
C ALA A 372 -14.15 -20.87 3.82
N LYS A 373 -14.04 -22.07 4.39
CA LYS A 373 -13.46 -23.23 3.70
C LYS A 373 -14.22 -23.61 2.42
N SER A 374 -15.55 -23.61 2.45
CA SER A 374 -16.38 -23.92 1.27
C SER A 374 -16.24 -22.90 0.14
N LYS A 375 -15.82 -21.68 0.46
CA LYS A 375 -15.60 -20.57 -0.47
C LYS A 375 -14.12 -20.28 -0.73
N ASN A 376 -13.22 -21.15 -0.26
CA ASN A 376 -11.77 -20.98 -0.36
C ASN A 376 -11.27 -19.61 0.15
N MET A 377 -11.89 -19.10 1.20
CA MET A 377 -11.52 -17.84 1.85
C MET A 377 -10.56 -18.09 3.01
N ALA A 378 -9.65 -17.15 3.21
CA ALA A 378 -8.90 -16.99 4.44
C ALA A 378 -9.81 -16.36 5.53
N LEU A 379 -9.26 -16.12 6.72
CA LEU A 379 -10.02 -15.60 7.86
C LEU A 379 -9.30 -14.39 8.49
N GLU A 380 -10.09 -13.47 9.01
CA GLU A 380 -9.59 -12.41 9.90
C GLU A 380 -9.77 -12.81 11.37
N MET A 381 -8.77 -12.47 12.19
CA MET A 381 -8.81 -12.54 13.65
C MET A 381 -9.01 -11.13 14.20
N GLU A 382 -10.15 -10.90 14.85
CA GLU A 382 -10.54 -9.58 15.35
C GLU A 382 -10.28 -9.45 16.85
N PHE A 383 -9.63 -8.36 17.24
CA PHE A 383 -9.51 -7.93 18.62
C PHE A 383 -9.29 -6.42 18.70
N ASP A 384 -9.77 -5.81 19.78
CA ASP A 384 -9.54 -4.39 20.07
C ASP A 384 -9.20 -4.17 21.54
N GLU A 385 -9.03 -2.91 21.92
CA GLU A 385 -8.64 -2.47 23.25
C GLU A 385 -9.55 -2.99 24.37
N ARG A 386 -10.80 -3.42 24.11
CA ARG A 386 -11.68 -4.08 25.10
C ARG A 386 -11.11 -5.40 25.62
N ALA A 387 -10.15 -6.01 24.93
CA ALA A 387 -9.41 -7.15 25.46
C ALA A 387 -8.33 -6.77 26.50
N LEU A 388 -8.11 -5.48 26.80
CA LEU A 388 -7.24 -5.03 27.89
C LEU A 388 -7.95 -5.09 29.24
N LYS A 389 -7.25 -5.58 30.27
CA LYS A 389 -7.75 -5.75 31.64
C LYS A 389 -8.33 -4.47 32.24
N LYS A 390 -7.82 -3.30 31.83
CA LYS A 390 -8.33 -1.99 32.26
C LYS A 390 -9.82 -1.77 31.93
N ASN A 391 -10.37 -2.48 30.93
CA ASN A 391 -11.77 -2.37 30.53
C ASN A 391 -12.67 -3.28 31.37
N SER A 392 -12.67 -3.09 32.69
CA SER A 392 -13.35 -3.98 33.64
C SER A 392 -14.86 -4.14 33.41
N GLN A 393 -15.53 -3.16 32.80
CA GLN A 393 -16.95 -3.22 32.47
C GLN A 393 -17.27 -4.04 31.21
N ASP A 394 -16.33 -4.11 30.27
CA ASP A 394 -16.48 -4.80 28.99
C ASP A 394 -15.15 -5.48 28.61
N TYR A 395 -14.71 -6.40 29.47
CA TYR A 395 -13.42 -7.09 29.32
C TYR A 395 -13.58 -8.33 28.43
N ARG A 396 -12.99 -8.29 27.23
CA ARG A 396 -13.21 -9.28 26.14
C ARG A 396 -12.00 -10.14 25.79
N ALA A 397 -11.03 -10.27 26.69
CA ALA A 397 -9.84 -11.09 26.47
C ALA A 397 -10.17 -12.56 26.14
N ASP A 398 -11.27 -13.07 26.69
CA ASP A 398 -11.78 -14.42 26.42
C ASP A 398 -12.14 -14.62 24.93
N ARG A 399 -12.58 -13.58 24.23
CA ARG A 399 -12.95 -13.66 22.81
C ARG A 399 -11.72 -13.78 21.90
N LEU A 400 -10.62 -13.09 22.21
CA LEU A 400 -9.35 -13.31 21.51
C LEU A 400 -8.82 -14.73 21.75
N ARG A 401 -8.93 -15.24 22.98
CA ARG A 401 -8.57 -16.65 23.28
C ARG A 401 -9.44 -17.65 22.53
N ASP A 402 -10.72 -17.36 22.36
CA ASP A 402 -11.62 -18.18 21.56
C ASP A 402 -11.21 -18.22 20.08
N TYR A 403 -10.81 -17.07 19.51
CA TYR A 403 -10.20 -17.02 18.17
C TYR A 403 -8.96 -17.89 18.07
N LEU A 404 -8.00 -17.76 19.00
CA LEU A 404 -6.79 -18.58 19.02
C LEU A 404 -7.13 -20.07 19.09
N ARG A 405 -8.07 -20.46 19.96
CA ARG A 405 -8.53 -21.85 20.12
C ARG A 405 -9.21 -22.38 18.86
N ALA A 406 -10.11 -21.61 18.26
CA ALA A 406 -10.83 -22.03 17.05
C ALA A 406 -9.86 -22.13 15.86
N PHE A 407 -8.97 -21.15 15.68
CA PHE A 407 -8.08 -21.16 14.53
C PHE A 407 -7.05 -22.30 14.61
N ASP A 408 -6.67 -22.74 15.82
CA ASP A 408 -5.88 -23.96 15.99
C ASP A 408 -6.69 -25.22 15.70
N SER A 409 -7.84 -25.39 16.36
CA SER A 409 -8.63 -26.63 16.32
C SER A 409 -9.19 -26.92 14.92
N TYR A 410 -9.53 -25.89 14.14
CA TYR A 410 -10.00 -26.04 12.76
C TYR A 410 -8.85 -26.03 11.74
N GLY A 411 -7.59 -25.95 12.16
CA GLY A 411 -6.40 -26.04 11.31
C GLY A 411 -6.08 -24.78 10.50
N ILE A 412 -6.67 -23.63 10.85
CA ILE A 412 -6.46 -22.33 10.20
C ILE A 412 -5.02 -21.87 10.42
N ILE A 413 -4.50 -21.97 11.66
CA ILE A 413 -3.12 -21.62 12.02
C ILE A 413 -2.07 -22.40 11.19
N LYS A 414 -2.40 -23.57 10.68
CA LYS A 414 -1.44 -24.40 9.93
C LYS A 414 -1.49 -24.19 8.42
N SER A 415 -2.63 -23.77 7.88
CA SER A 415 -2.92 -23.97 6.46
C SER A 415 -3.42 -22.72 5.73
N PHE A 416 -3.83 -21.68 6.47
CA PHE A 416 -4.44 -20.49 5.88
C PHE A 416 -3.66 -19.21 6.27
N PRO A 417 -3.58 -18.25 5.33
CA PRO A 417 -3.30 -16.86 5.67
C PRO A 417 -4.31 -16.33 6.69
N ILE A 418 -3.88 -15.40 7.53
CA ILE A 418 -4.70 -14.74 8.55
C ILE A 418 -4.48 -13.22 8.45
N ALA A 419 -5.58 -12.47 8.43
CA ALA A 419 -5.57 -11.04 8.69
C ALA A 419 -5.82 -10.78 10.18
N TYR A 420 -5.19 -9.76 10.75
CA TYR A 420 -5.27 -9.44 12.17
C TYR A 420 -5.78 -8.01 12.32
N TYR A 421 -7.08 -7.88 12.59
CA TYR A 421 -7.67 -6.61 13.00
C TYR A 421 -7.29 -6.34 14.45
N GLN A 422 -6.65 -5.20 14.70
CA GLN A 422 -6.14 -4.79 16.01
C GLN A 422 -6.61 -3.40 16.44
N SER A 423 -7.70 -2.89 15.87
CA SER A 423 -8.24 -1.56 16.14
C SER A 423 -7.17 -0.47 15.96
N ASP A 424 -6.92 0.33 16.98
CA ASP A 424 -5.94 1.42 16.96
C ASP A 424 -4.51 0.88 17.11
N CYS A 425 -4.16 0.25 18.23
CA CYS A 425 -2.78 -0.22 18.47
C CYS A 425 -2.73 -1.36 19.50
N MET A 426 -3.64 -2.33 19.36
CA MET A 426 -3.88 -3.31 20.42
C MET A 426 -2.68 -4.24 20.68
N VAL A 427 -1.89 -4.60 19.66
CA VAL A 427 -0.67 -5.42 19.85
C VAL A 427 0.35 -4.72 20.76
N TYR A 428 0.62 -3.44 20.52
CA TYR A 428 1.49 -2.64 21.37
C TYR A 428 0.88 -2.37 22.75
N SER A 429 -0.43 -2.14 22.82
CA SER A 429 -1.14 -1.91 24.09
C SER A 429 -1.06 -3.13 25.02
N LEU A 430 -1.19 -4.35 24.49
CA LEU A 430 -0.98 -5.58 25.26
C LEU A 430 0.48 -5.72 25.71
N LYS A 431 1.44 -5.47 24.81
CA LYS A 431 2.89 -5.52 25.10
C LYS A 431 3.29 -4.59 26.25
N SER A 432 2.77 -3.36 26.24
CA SER A 432 3.13 -2.29 27.18
C SER A 432 2.26 -2.26 28.44
N SER A 433 1.27 -3.16 28.56
CA SER A 433 0.36 -3.17 29.70
C SER A 433 1.07 -3.48 31.01
N ILE A 434 0.62 -2.81 32.08
CA ILE A 434 1.04 -3.07 33.45
C ILE A 434 0.43 -4.36 34.02
N TYR A 435 -0.66 -4.86 33.45
CA TYR A 435 -1.35 -6.07 33.90
C TYR A 435 -0.67 -7.32 33.34
N GLU A 436 -0.49 -8.33 34.19
CA GLU A 436 0.11 -9.59 33.78
C GLU A 436 -0.80 -10.35 32.80
N GLU A 437 -2.13 -10.27 32.97
CA GLU A 437 -3.09 -10.93 32.09
C GLU A 437 -3.02 -10.43 30.64
N ASP A 438 -2.76 -9.13 30.46
CA ASP A 438 -2.60 -8.51 29.14
C ASP A 438 -1.28 -8.94 28.49
N ARG A 439 -0.18 -8.97 29.26
CA ARG A 439 1.11 -9.47 28.77
C ARG A 439 1.07 -10.98 28.48
N ALA A 440 0.30 -11.75 29.24
CA ALA A 440 0.05 -13.15 28.96
C ALA A 440 -0.69 -13.31 27.63
N LEU A 441 -1.76 -12.53 27.40
CA LEU A 441 -2.50 -12.53 26.14
C LEU A 441 -1.63 -12.08 24.94
N TYR A 442 -0.77 -11.07 25.13
CA TYR A 442 0.25 -10.68 24.14
C TYR A 442 1.15 -11.87 23.77
N ASN A 443 1.65 -12.58 24.79
CA ASN A 443 2.54 -13.73 24.59
C ASN A 443 1.83 -14.90 23.89
N GLU A 444 0.57 -15.18 24.24
CA GLU A 444 -0.26 -16.20 23.57
C GLU A 444 -0.39 -15.91 22.06
N LEU A 445 -0.78 -14.68 21.71
CA LEU A 445 -0.94 -14.23 20.33
C LEU A 445 0.39 -14.27 19.57
N CYS A 446 1.43 -13.63 20.10
CA CYS A 446 2.70 -13.48 19.39
C CYS A 446 3.48 -14.79 19.29
N THR A 447 3.35 -15.68 20.27
CA THR A 447 3.93 -17.04 20.17
C THR A 447 3.30 -17.82 19.02
N MET A 448 1.98 -17.71 18.82
CA MET A 448 1.29 -18.37 17.72
C MET A 448 1.78 -17.84 16.36
N ILE A 449 1.83 -16.52 16.19
CA ILE A 449 2.29 -15.89 14.94
C ILE A 449 3.77 -16.22 14.68
N SER A 450 4.64 -16.07 15.68
CA SER A 450 6.07 -16.36 15.54
C SER A 450 6.35 -17.83 15.18
N LYS A 451 5.56 -18.77 15.70
CA LYS A 451 5.64 -20.19 15.30
C LYS A 451 5.27 -20.38 13.82
N ARG A 452 4.27 -19.66 13.31
CA ARG A 452 3.90 -19.67 11.88
C ARG A 452 5.03 -19.15 11.01
N GLN A 453 5.72 -18.08 11.44
CA GLN A 453 6.89 -17.55 10.73
C GLN A 453 8.05 -18.56 10.69
N LYS A 454 8.38 -19.18 11.83
CA LYS A 454 9.43 -20.21 11.92
C LYS A 454 9.13 -21.44 11.05
N ALA A 455 7.88 -21.87 10.99
CA ALA A 455 7.46 -23.00 10.15
C ALA A 455 7.73 -22.75 8.65
N ARG A 456 7.87 -21.48 8.23
CA ARG A 456 8.20 -21.08 6.85
C ARG A 456 9.67 -20.79 6.62
N GLY A 457 10.50 -20.94 7.65
CA GLY A 457 11.95 -20.81 7.60
C GLY A 457 12.48 -19.43 7.97
N GLU A 458 11.70 -18.59 8.64
CA GLU A 458 12.25 -17.43 9.36
C GLU A 458 13.07 -17.93 10.58
N LYS A 459 14.24 -17.32 10.82
CA LYS A 459 15.19 -17.74 11.87
C LYS A 459 14.81 -17.24 13.28
#